data_AF-A0A7D8YZ58-F1
#
_entry.id   AF-A0A7D8YZ58-F1
#
_cell.length_a   1.000
_cell.length_b   1.000
_cell.length_c   1.000
_cell.angle_alpha   90.00
_cell.angle_beta   90.00
_cell.angle_gamma   90.00
#
_symmetry.space_group_name_H-M   'P 1'
#
loop_
_entity.id
_entity.type
_entity.pdbx_description
1 polymer ?
#
loop_
_entity_poly.entity_id
_entity_poly.type
_entity_poly.pdbx_seq_one_letter_code
_entity_poly.pdbx_strand_id
1 'polypeptide(L)'
;MRLWSLDPALLDRAALIACWREGLLAQKVLAGLTKGYTKHPQLERFRATPNPPAAIGHFLESLYIEATARGYNFDVTRITVRGVPVPPIPLHQDQLQYEHDWLVTKVRKRQPDWLDVLGGGPRAARSFTVVPGAVESWERIKEAAAKPKGASRPKSRSVKTEQGAKRPRELQDEVTTLRVTRARAKLEIKTE
;
A
#
# COMPACT_ATOMS: atom_id res chain seq x y z
N MET A 1 8.16 -6.61 11.01
CA MET A 1 7.67 -7.64 10.10
C MET A 1 7.43 -7.01 8.74
N ARG A 2 8.10 -7.52 7.72
CA ARG A 2 8.04 -7.14 6.31
C ARG A 2 8.17 -8.44 5.51
N LEU A 3 7.05 -8.92 5.00
CA LEU A 3 6.97 -10.04 4.08
C LEU A 3 7.03 -9.45 2.67
N TRP A 4 8.20 -9.53 2.04
CA TRP A 4 8.39 -9.01 0.69
C TRP A 4 7.60 -9.86 -0.31
N SER A 5 6.82 -9.21 -1.16
CA SER A 5 6.12 -9.81 -2.29
C SER A 5 7.02 -9.95 -3.53
N LEU A 6 8.22 -9.38 -3.46
CA LEU A 6 9.27 -9.47 -4.48
C LEU A 6 9.85 -10.89 -4.57
N ASP A 7 10.24 -11.27 -5.79
CA ASP A 7 11.04 -12.46 -6.06
C ASP A 7 12.27 -12.48 -5.12
N PRO A 8 12.50 -13.56 -4.36
CA PRO A 8 13.65 -13.68 -3.48
C PRO A 8 15.00 -13.36 -4.17
N ALA A 9 15.11 -13.62 -5.47
CA ALA A 9 16.29 -13.29 -6.30
C ALA A 9 16.64 -11.79 -6.28
N LEU A 10 15.66 -10.91 -6.03
CA LEU A 10 15.86 -9.47 -5.93
C LEU A 10 16.35 -9.03 -4.55
N LEU A 11 16.08 -9.81 -3.49
CA LEU A 11 16.40 -9.40 -2.12
C LEU A 11 17.91 -9.40 -1.89
N ASP A 12 18.47 -8.30 -1.40
CA ASP A 12 19.86 -8.28 -0.94
C ASP A 12 20.03 -9.18 0.30
N ARG A 13 21.28 -9.47 0.70
CA ARG A 13 21.56 -10.37 1.83
C ARG A 13 20.77 -9.99 3.09
N ALA A 14 20.72 -8.71 3.42
CA ALA A 14 20.04 -8.25 4.63
C ALA A 14 18.51 -8.42 4.52
N ALA A 15 17.92 -8.08 3.36
CA ALA A 15 16.49 -8.26 3.14
C ALA A 15 16.09 -9.74 3.14
N LEU A 16 16.88 -10.62 2.52
CA LEU A 16 16.59 -12.07 2.47
C LEU A 16 16.59 -12.70 3.87
N ILE A 17 17.63 -12.41 4.68
CA ILE A 17 17.73 -12.92 6.06
C ILE A 17 16.61 -12.37 6.94
N ALA A 18 16.31 -11.08 6.84
CA ALA A 18 15.21 -10.48 7.59
C ALA A 18 13.85 -11.08 7.18
N CYS A 19 13.60 -11.23 5.89
CA CYS A 19 12.36 -11.80 5.35
C CYS A 19 12.14 -13.22 5.86
N TRP A 20 13.18 -14.06 5.90
CA TRP A 20 13.11 -15.40 6.47
C TRP A 20 12.69 -15.41 7.94
N ARG A 21 13.36 -14.60 8.78
CA ARG A 21 13.05 -14.51 10.21
C ARG A 21 11.63 -14.01 10.46
N GLU A 22 11.20 -13.03 9.68
CA GLU A 22 9.88 -12.42 9.79
C GLU A 22 8.78 -13.33 9.22
N GLY A 23 9.08 -14.12 8.19
CA GLY A 23 8.20 -15.18 7.67
C GLY A 23 7.99 -16.30 8.68
N LEU A 24 9.03 -16.74 9.38
CA LEU A 24 8.89 -17.73 10.46
C LEU A 24 8.08 -17.19 11.63
N LEU A 25 8.20 -15.89 11.93
CA LEU A 25 7.33 -15.23 12.89
C LEU A 25 5.89 -15.20 12.38
N ALA A 26 5.66 -14.84 11.12
CA ALA A 26 4.34 -14.84 10.49
C ALA A 26 3.68 -16.22 10.54
N GLN A 27 4.43 -17.29 10.29
CA GLN A 27 3.95 -18.68 10.44
C GLN A 27 3.42 -18.92 11.86
N LYS A 28 4.17 -18.53 12.89
CA LYS A 28 3.71 -18.66 14.29
C LYS A 28 2.48 -17.80 14.57
N VAL A 29 2.42 -16.58 14.04
CA VAL A 29 1.26 -15.69 14.21
C VAL A 29 0.01 -16.29 13.57
N LEU A 30 0.11 -16.81 12.35
CA LEU A 30 -1.00 -17.45 11.63
C LEU A 30 -1.47 -18.74 12.32
N ALA A 31 -0.56 -19.43 13.01
CA ALA A 31 -0.88 -20.60 13.84
C ALA A 31 -1.41 -20.24 15.25
N GLY A 32 -1.57 -18.96 15.60
CA GLY A 32 -2.03 -18.54 16.93
C GLY A 32 -1.00 -18.77 18.06
N LEU A 33 0.27 -19.00 17.72
CA LEU A 33 1.35 -19.33 18.67
C LEU A 33 2.08 -18.10 19.22
N THR A 34 1.55 -16.89 18.97
CA THR A 34 2.16 -15.64 19.44
C THR A 34 1.13 -14.76 20.14
N LYS A 35 1.62 -13.99 21.12
CA LYS A 35 0.82 -12.92 21.77
C LYS A 35 0.95 -11.58 21.04
N GLY A 36 2.09 -11.33 20.40
CA GLY A 36 2.38 -10.13 19.62
C GLY A 36 2.21 -10.33 18.11
N TYR A 37 2.18 -9.22 17.37
CA TYR A 37 2.05 -9.17 15.89
C TYR A 37 0.76 -9.79 15.32
N THR A 38 -0.20 -10.14 16.16
CA THR A 38 -1.47 -10.78 15.77
C THR A 38 -2.30 -9.92 14.83
N LYS A 39 -2.23 -8.59 14.94
CA LYS A 39 -2.92 -7.63 14.06
C LYS A 39 -2.03 -7.07 12.95
N HIS A 40 -0.95 -7.77 12.58
CA HIS A 40 -0.06 -7.26 11.55
C HIS A 40 -0.78 -7.21 10.19
N PRO A 41 -0.83 -6.03 9.51
CA PRO A 41 -1.70 -5.81 8.37
C PRO A 41 -1.28 -6.65 7.14
N GLN A 42 0.02 -6.88 6.91
CA GLN A 42 0.49 -7.78 5.84
C GLN A 42 0.05 -9.25 6.00
N LEU A 43 -0.46 -9.67 7.17
CA LEU A 43 -0.97 -11.03 7.36
C LEU A 43 -2.41 -11.16 6.87
N GLU A 44 -3.12 -10.07 6.61
CA GLU A 44 -4.50 -10.09 6.09
C GLU A 44 -4.58 -10.87 4.78
N ARG A 45 -3.64 -10.63 3.85
CA ARG A 45 -3.57 -11.36 2.57
C ARG A 45 -3.34 -12.86 2.72
N PHE A 46 -2.61 -13.30 3.75
CA PHE A 46 -2.41 -14.73 4.04
C PHE A 46 -3.65 -15.35 4.70
N ARG A 47 -4.31 -14.61 5.60
CA ARG A 47 -5.57 -15.06 6.25
C ARG A 47 -6.73 -15.18 5.26
N ALA A 48 -6.73 -14.38 4.21
CA ALA A 48 -7.72 -14.44 3.15
C ALA A 48 -7.57 -15.68 2.24
N THR A 49 -6.46 -16.43 2.37
CA THR A 49 -6.29 -17.67 1.60
C THR A 49 -7.10 -18.83 2.20
N PRO A 50 -7.47 -19.84 1.39
CA PRO A 50 -8.16 -21.03 1.90
C PRO A 50 -7.34 -21.84 2.91
N ASN A 51 -6.01 -21.76 2.87
CA ASN A 51 -5.12 -22.47 3.78
C ASN A 51 -3.92 -21.58 4.15
N PRO A 52 -4.06 -20.71 5.17
CA PRO A 52 -3.00 -19.78 5.56
C PRO A 52 -1.69 -20.45 5.98
N PRO A 53 -1.68 -21.58 6.74
CA PRO A 53 -0.46 -22.33 7.04
C PRO A 53 0.29 -22.84 5.79
N ALA A 54 -0.43 -23.36 4.80
CA ALA A 54 0.19 -23.80 3.55
C ALA A 54 0.71 -22.61 2.72
N ALA A 55 -0.04 -21.49 2.69
CA ALA A 55 0.37 -20.28 1.96
C ALA A 55 1.67 -19.68 2.52
N ILE A 56 1.79 -19.54 3.85
CA ILE A 56 3.03 -19.05 4.47
C ILE A 56 4.18 -20.06 4.34
N GLY A 57 3.86 -21.36 4.33
CA GLY A 57 4.82 -22.42 4.05
C GLY A 57 5.44 -22.30 2.66
N HIS A 58 4.61 -22.18 1.62
CA HIS A 58 5.04 -21.99 0.24
C HIS A 58 5.89 -20.71 0.05
N PHE A 59 5.52 -19.63 0.75
CA PHE A 59 6.31 -18.40 0.82
C PHE A 59 7.71 -18.63 1.41
N LEU A 60 7.80 -19.31 2.55
CA LEU A 60 9.06 -19.65 3.20
C LEU A 60 9.92 -20.60 2.35
N GLU A 61 9.32 -21.56 1.65
CA GLU A 61 10.04 -22.47 0.75
C GLU A 61 10.71 -21.70 -0.39
N SER A 62 10.05 -20.67 -0.94
CA SER A 62 10.64 -19.81 -1.96
C SER A 62 11.89 -19.07 -1.45
N LEU A 63 11.87 -18.57 -0.20
CA LEU A 63 13.03 -17.96 0.43
C LEU A 63 14.15 -18.97 0.70
N TYR A 64 13.80 -20.18 1.12
CA TYR A 64 14.76 -21.27 1.36
C TYR A 64 15.47 -21.70 0.08
N ILE A 65 14.75 -21.84 -1.04
CA ILE A 65 15.33 -22.20 -2.34
C ILE A 65 16.36 -21.16 -2.75
N GLU A 66 16.01 -19.88 -2.68
CA GLU A 66 16.93 -18.79 -3.02
C GLU A 66 18.13 -18.74 -2.08
N ALA A 67 17.89 -18.93 -0.78
CA ALA A 67 18.95 -18.95 0.21
C ALA A 67 19.96 -20.08 -0.08
N THR A 68 19.45 -21.27 -0.39
CA THR A 68 20.25 -22.44 -0.76
C THR A 68 21.05 -22.19 -2.04
N ALA A 69 20.43 -21.61 -3.07
CA ALA A 69 21.09 -21.28 -4.34
C ALA A 69 22.28 -20.31 -4.14
N ARG A 70 22.21 -19.45 -3.11
CA ARG A 70 23.28 -18.52 -2.73
C ARG A 70 24.25 -19.06 -1.67
N GLY A 71 24.13 -20.33 -1.27
CA GLY A 71 25.00 -20.97 -0.28
C GLY A 71 24.68 -20.61 1.18
N TYR A 72 23.50 -20.05 1.47
CA TYR A 72 23.05 -19.84 2.85
C TYR A 72 22.37 -21.09 3.42
N ASN A 73 22.59 -21.35 4.72
CA ASN A 73 22.01 -22.50 5.42
C ASN A 73 20.76 -22.09 6.21
N PHE A 74 19.64 -21.89 5.52
CA PHE A 74 18.34 -21.74 6.19
C PHE A 74 17.81 -23.11 6.61
N ASP A 75 17.44 -23.24 7.88
CA ASP A 75 16.91 -24.49 8.39
C ASP A 75 15.47 -24.73 7.90
N VAL A 76 15.36 -25.54 6.85
CA VAL A 76 14.08 -25.88 6.20
C VAL A 76 13.12 -26.63 7.12
N THR A 77 13.63 -27.29 8.17
CA THR A 77 12.78 -28.03 9.13
C THR A 77 11.89 -27.11 9.95
N ARG A 78 12.16 -25.79 9.94
CA ARG A 78 11.37 -24.77 10.61
C ARG A 78 10.09 -24.39 9.88
N ILE A 79 9.94 -24.81 8.62
CA ILE A 79 8.72 -24.59 7.85
C ILE A 79 7.73 -25.70 8.20
N THR A 80 6.59 -25.34 8.81
CA THR A 80 5.65 -26.30 9.38
C THR A 80 4.84 -27.06 8.32
N VAL A 81 4.45 -26.39 7.24
CA VAL A 81 3.70 -26.98 6.12
C VAL A 81 4.50 -26.75 4.85
N ARG A 82 4.75 -27.81 4.08
CA ARG A 82 5.62 -27.82 2.91
C ARG A 82 5.05 -28.68 1.81
N GLY A 83 5.34 -28.37 0.55
CA GLY A 83 4.95 -29.20 -0.60
C GLY A 83 3.45 -29.33 -0.84
N VAL A 84 2.62 -28.52 -0.17
CA VAL A 84 1.18 -28.44 -0.40
C VAL A 84 0.93 -27.43 -1.52
N PRO A 85 0.31 -27.81 -2.65
CA PRO A 85 -0.09 -26.87 -3.68
C PRO A 85 -1.09 -25.86 -3.11
N VAL A 86 -0.84 -24.57 -3.34
CA VAL A 86 -1.72 -23.48 -2.93
C VAL A 86 -1.90 -22.51 -4.10
N PRO A 87 -3.10 -21.91 -4.26
CA PRO A 87 -3.27 -20.84 -5.22
C PRO A 87 -2.39 -19.64 -4.82
N PRO A 88 -1.78 -18.95 -5.78
CA PRO A 88 -1.03 -17.73 -5.50
C PRO A 88 -1.96 -16.64 -4.97
N ILE A 89 -1.43 -15.80 -4.08
CA ILE A 89 -2.17 -14.71 -3.45
C ILE A 89 -2.22 -13.51 -4.42
N PRO A 90 -3.39 -12.93 -4.73
CA PRO A 90 -3.45 -11.70 -5.51
C PRO A 90 -2.62 -10.58 -4.87
N LEU A 91 -1.87 -9.85 -5.69
CA LEU A 91 -1.05 -8.72 -5.28
C LEU A 91 -1.26 -7.57 -6.26
N HIS A 92 -1.59 -6.39 -5.75
CA HIS A 92 -1.71 -5.23 -6.60
C HIS A 92 -0.37 -4.82 -7.24
N GLN A 93 -0.41 -4.43 -8.52
CA GLN A 93 0.76 -3.99 -9.28
C GLN A 93 1.53 -2.85 -8.60
N ASP A 94 0.82 -1.82 -8.12
CA ASP A 94 1.46 -0.67 -7.50
C ASP A 94 2.09 -1.01 -6.14
N GLN A 95 1.56 -2.03 -5.44
CA GLN A 95 2.22 -2.57 -4.26
C GLN A 95 3.57 -3.17 -4.63
N LEU A 96 3.63 -4.01 -5.65
CA LEU A 96 4.88 -4.64 -6.07
C LEU A 96 5.94 -3.59 -6.45
N GLN A 97 5.53 -2.55 -7.18
CA GLN A 97 6.40 -1.42 -7.52
C GLN A 97 6.86 -0.69 -6.26
N TYR A 98 5.95 -0.36 -5.34
CA TYR A 98 6.27 0.29 -4.08
C TYR A 98 7.31 -0.50 -3.26
N GLU A 99 7.16 -1.83 -3.19
CA GLU A 99 8.13 -2.69 -2.53
C GLU A 99 9.50 -2.63 -3.20
N HIS A 100 9.57 -2.68 -4.53
CA HIS A 100 10.83 -2.58 -5.26
C HIS A 100 11.54 -1.26 -4.99
N ASP A 101 10.84 -0.12 -5.10
CA ASP A 101 11.39 1.21 -4.85
C ASP A 101 11.89 1.35 -3.40
N TRP A 102 11.14 0.77 -2.46
CA TRP A 102 11.53 0.72 -1.06
C TRP A 102 12.82 -0.11 -0.87
N LEU A 103 12.93 -1.26 -1.53
CA LEU A 103 14.14 -2.08 -1.49
C LEU A 103 15.33 -1.34 -2.10
N VAL A 104 15.17 -0.68 -3.25
CA VAL A 104 16.21 0.13 -3.90
C VAL A 104 16.73 1.21 -2.95
N THR A 105 15.83 1.95 -2.31
CA THR A 105 16.19 3.00 -1.33
C THR A 105 17.04 2.44 -0.18
N LYS A 106 16.70 1.23 0.26
CA LYS A 106 17.37 0.51 1.34
C LYS A 106 18.74 0.01 0.86
N VAL A 107 18.82 -0.63 -0.29
CA VAL A 107 20.02 -1.25 -0.86
C VAL A 107 21.08 -0.21 -1.21
N ARG A 108 20.69 0.92 -1.82
CA ARG A 108 21.61 2.01 -2.19
C ARG A 108 22.52 2.47 -1.05
N LYS A 109 22.06 2.36 0.21
CA LYS A 109 22.82 2.78 1.40
C LYS A 109 23.76 1.71 1.95
N ARG A 110 23.48 0.42 1.74
CA ARG A 110 24.19 -0.67 2.43
C ARG A 110 24.89 -1.67 1.51
N GLN A 111 24.46 -1.78 0.26
CA GLN A 111 25.03 -2.72 -0.71
C GLN A 111 24.82 -2.17 -2.14
N PRO A 112 25.50 -1.09 -2.54
CA PRO A 112 25.29 -0.44 -3.84
C PRO A 112 25.44 -1.38 -5.04
N ASP A 113 26.36 -2.33 -4.99
CA ASP A 113 26.60 -3.30 -6.08
C ASP A 113 25.40 -4.22 -6.35
N TRP A 114 24.47 -4.33 -5.40
CA TRP A 114 23.23 -5.10 -5.59
C TRP A 114 22.17 -4.33 -6.41
N LEU A 115 22.41 -3.05 -6.73
CA LEU A 115 21.50 -2.26 -7.55
C LEU A 115 21.42 -2.80 -8.99
N ASP A 116 22.47 -3.43 -9.51
CA ASP A 116 22.47 -4.04 -10.83
C ASP A 116 21.44 -5.18 -10.93
N VAL A 117 21.33 -5.98 -9.87
CA VAL A 117 20.30 -7.04 -9.74
C VAL A 117 18.89 -6.44 -9.72
N LEU A 118 18.73 -5.26 -9.12
CA LEU A 118 17.45 -4.55 -9.02
C LEU A 118 17.09 -3.77 -10.29
N GLY A 119 18.04 -3.52 -11.19
CA GLY A 119 17.87 -2.69 -12.39
C GLY A 119 16.82 -3.22 -13.39
N GLY A 120 16.55 -4.52 -13.36
CA GLY A 120 15.52 -5.16 -14.19
C GLY A 120 14.07 -4.89 -13.75
N GLY A 121 13.86 -4.10 -12.69
CA GLY A 121 12.53 -3.76 -12.18
C GLY A 121 11.92 -4.81 -11.25
N PRO A 122 10.67 -4.57 -10.78
CA PRO A 122 9.98 -5.48 -9.88
C PRO A 122 9.65 -6.82 -10.55
N ARG A 123 9.84 -7.91 -9.79
CA ARG A 123 9.30 -9.24 -10.11
C ARG A 123 8.62 -9.79 -8.87
N ALA A 124 7.45 -10.40 -9.02
CA ALA A 124 6.73 -11.00 -7.91
C ALA A 124 7.30 -12.38 -7.56
N ALA A 125 7.31 -12.73 -6.28
CA ALA A 125 7.57 -14.09 -5.86
C ALA A 125 6.46 -15.03 -6.32
N ARG A 126 6.77 -16.32 -6.51
CA ARG A 126 5.83 -17.36 -6.97
C ARG A 126 4.58 -17.51 -6.09
N SER A 127 4.64 -17.08 -4.84
CA SER A 127 3.50 -17.07 -3.92
C SER A 127 2.43 -16.02 -4.28
N PHE A 128 2.70 -15.15 -5.26
CA PHE A 128 1.82 -14.04 -5.62
C PHE A 128 1.51 -14.01 -7.11
N THR A 129 0.30 -13.58 -7.45
CA THR A 129 -0.10 -13.25 -8.82
C THR A 129 -0.41 -11.76 -8.88
N VAL A 130 0.29 -11.05 -9.78
CA VAL A 130 0.11 -9.61 -9.94
C VAL A 130 -1.21 -9.33 -10.64
N VAL A 131 -2.01 -8.44 -10.07
CA VAL A 131 -3.27 -7.95 -10.65
C VAL A 131 -3.25 -6.42 -10.72
N PRO A 132 -3.98 -5.80 -11.67
CA PRO A 132 -4.11 -4.34 -11.69
C PRO A 132 -4.69 -3.82 -10.37
N GLY A 133 -4.06 -2.80 -9.78
CA GLY A 133 -4.51 -2.21 -8.52
C GLY A 133 -3.49 -1.24 -7.92
N ALA A 134 -3.99 -0.33 -7.08
CA ALA A 134 -3.19 0.62 -6.31
C ALA A 134 -2.42 -0.06 -5.17
N VAL A 135 -1.53 0.67 -4.50
CA VAL A 135 -0.82 0.18 -3.30
C VAL A 135 -1.84 -0.42 -2.32
N GLU A 136 -1.50 -1.57 -1.75
CA GLU A 136 -2.43 -2.33 -0.93
C GLU A 136 -2.85 -1.53 0.31
N SER A 137 -4.13 -1.65 0.69
CA SER A 137 -4.70 -0.87 1.80
C SER A 137 -4.04 -1.16 3.15
N TRP A 138 -3.41 -2.33 3.28
CA TRP A 138 -2.66 -2.75 4.46
C TRP A 138 -1.26 -2.12 4.55
N GLU A 139 -0.74 -1.53 3.47
CA GLU A 139 0.59 -0.95 3.44
C GLU A 139 0.63 0.34 4.25
N ARG A 140 1.56 0.38 5.20
CA ARG A 140 1.75 1.56 6.05
C ARG A 140 2.81 2.42 5.40
N ILE A 141 2.39 3.21 4.41
CA ILE A 141 3.25 4.20 3.76
C ILE A 141 3.69 5.18 4.84
N LYS A 142 4.96 5.09 5.25
CA LYS A 142 5.59 6.18 5.96
C LYS A 142 5.76 7.29 4.94
N GLU A 143 4.86 8.27 4.94
CA GLU A 143 5.16 9.56 4.35
C GLU A 143 6.54 9.97 4.89
N ALA A 144 7.53 10.09 4.01
CA ALA A 144 8.62 11.00 4.30
C ALA A 144 7.93 12.33 4.56
N ALA A 145 8.10 12.90 5.76
CA ALA A 145 7.39 14.09 6.21
C ALA A 145 7.52 15.25 5.20
N ALA A 146 6.62 15.27 4.22
CA ALA A 146 6.33 16.36 3.34
C ALA A 146 4.90 16.74 3.70
N LYS A 147 4.78 17.58 4.74
CA LYS A 147 3.52 18.27 4.99
C LYS A 147 3.04 18.84 3.66
N PRO A 148 1.77 18.67 3.27
CA PRO A 148 1.21 19.50 2.21
C PRO A 148 1.37 20.95 2.68
N LYS A 149 2.16 21.75 1.94
CA LYS A 149 2.11 23.20 2.10
C LYS A 149 0.65 23.58 1.88
N GLY A 150 0.04 24.11 2.94
CA GLY A 150 -1.37 24.49 2.92
C GLY A 150 -1.65 25.28 1.66
N ALA A 151 -2.69 24.87 0.93
CA ALA A 151 -3.30 25.69 -0.08
C ALA A 151 -3.78 26.97 0.63
N SER A 152 -2.95 28.00 0.59
CA SER A 152 -3.34 29.34 0.96
C SER A 152 -4.46 29.73 0.01
N ARG A 153 -5.68 29.81 0.56
CA ARG A 153 -6.85 30.38 -0.11
C ARG A 153 -6.43 31.72 -0.72
N PRO A 154 -6.56 31.93 -2.04
CA PRO A 154 -6.22 33.24 -2.60
C PRO A 154 -7.18 34.27 -2.02
N LYS A 155 -6.63 35.31 -1.38
CA LYS A 155 -7.37 36.53 -1.05
C LYS A 155 -7.73 37.18 -2.39
N SER A 156 -9.02 37.23 -2.71
CA SER A 156 -9.56 38.04 -3.80
C SER A 156 -9.11 39.48 -3.61
N ARG A 157 -8.15 39.92 -4.45
CA ARG A 157 -7.71 41.30 -4.54
C ARG A 157 -8.69 42.01 -5.49
N SER A 158 -9.47 42.92 -4.95
CA SER A 158 -10.37 43.79 -5.72
C SER A 158 -9.56 44.56 -6.75
N VAL A 159 -9.82 44.28 -8.02
CA VAL A 159 -9.33 45.10 -9.13
C VAL A 159 -10.18 46.36 -9.16
N LYS A 160 -9.56 47.49 -8.82
CA LYS A 160 -10.07 48.82 -9.15
C LYS A 160 -9.91 48.98 -10.66
N THR A 161 -11.02 48.96 -11.39
CA THR A 161 -11.06 49.43 -12.77
C THR A 161 -11.54 50.87 -12.73
N GLU A 162 -10.61 51.81 -12.95
CA GLU A 162 -10.93 53.20 -13.25
C GLU A 162 -11.44 53.28 -14.68
N GLN A 163 -12.73 53.55 -14.84
CA GLN A 163 -13.27 54.20 -16.04
C GLN A 163 -14.25 55.26 -15.58
N GLY A 164 -13.83 56.52 -15.68
CA GLY A 164 -14.70 57.66 -15.52
C GLY A 164 -15.48 57.90 -16.81
N ALA A 165 -16.82 57.96 -16.72
CA ALA A 165 -17.66 58.92 -17.43
C ALA A 165 -19.16 58.71 -17.10
N LYS A 166 -19.65 59.55 -16.18
CA LYS A 166 -20.97 60.23 -16.07
C LYS A 166 -22.28 59.57 -16.62
N ARG A 167 -23.18 59.33 -15.63
CA ARG A 167 -24.65 59.64 -15.52
C ARG A 167 -25.68 58.84 -16.38
N PRO A 168 -26.98 58.78 -15.99
CA PRO A 168 -27.66 59.26 -14.78
C PRO A 168 -28.54 58.20 -14.04
N ARG A 169 -29.06 58.64 -12.88
CA ARG A 169 -30.02 57.99 -11.97
C ARG A 169 -31.33 57.63 -12.66
N GLU A 170 -31.80 56.39 -12.53
CA GLU A 170 -33.22 56.04 -12.31
C GLU A 170 -33.41 54.52 -12.16
N LEU A 171 -34.41 54.16 -11.35
CA LEU A 171 -35.05 52.83 -11.21
C LEU A 171 -34.35 51.80 -10.29
N GLN A 172 -34.51 52.06 -8.99
CA GLN A 172 -34.79 51.03 -8.00
C GLN A 172 -36.11 50.31 -8.34
N ASP A 173 -36.24 49.07 -7.90
CA ASP A 173 -37.40 48.16 -7.99
C ASP A 173 -37.42 47.21 -9.18
N GLU A 174 -36.73 46.07 -9.04
CA GLU A 174 -37.34 44.76 -9.35
C GLU A 174 -36.47 43.60 -8.87
N VAL A 175 -37.11 42.46 -8.61
CA VAL A 175 -36.52 41.17 -8.26
C VAL A 175 -36.14 40.96 -6.78
N THR A 176 -37.07 41.37 -5.91
CA THR A 176 -37.49 40.53 -4.77
C THR A 176 -38.36 39.39 -5.30
N THR A 177 -37.81 38.44 -6.06
CA THR A 177 -38.49 37.16 -6.36
C THR A 177 -37.47 36.18 -6.90
N LEU A 178 -36.98 35.27 -6.04
CA LEU A 178 -36.34 33.96 -6.36
C LEU A 178 -35.58 33.41 -5.13
N ARG A 179 -36.11 33.61 -3.91
CA ARG A 179 -35.57 32.98 -2.68
C ARG A 179 -36.59 32.14 -1.89
N VAL A 180 -37.73 31.80 -2.49
CA VAL A 180 -38.75 30.95 -1.84
C VAL A 180 -39.24 29.91 -2.82
N THR A 181 -38.45 28.84 -3.03
CA THR A 181 -38.93 27.59 -3.70
C THR A 181 -37.97 26.42 -3.51
N ARG A 182 -37.29 26.31 -2.36
CA ARG A 182 -36.60 25.05 -1.99
C ARG A 182 -36.57 24.74 -0.49
N ALA A 183 -37.55 25.26 0.25
CA ALA A 183 -37.78 24.94 1.66
C ALA A 183 -39.11 24.17 1.90
N ARG A 184 -39.74 23.63 0.86
CA ARG A 184 -41.05 22.96 0.94
C ARG A 184 -41.07 21.51 0.44
N ALA A 185 -39.92 20.83 0.45
CA ALA A 185 -39.80 19.41 0.06
C ALA A 185 -39.09 18.55 1.13
N LYS A 186 -39.23 18.91 2.41
CA LYS A 186 -38.61 18.18 3.52
C LYS A 186 -39.53 17.89 4.71
N LEU A 187 -40.85 18.02 4.57
CA LEU A 187 -41.80 17.86 5.68
C LEU A 187 -43.01 16.96 5.37
N GLU A 188 -42.93 16.07 4.37
CA GLU A 188 -44.08 15.23 4.00
C GLU A 188 -43.71 13.79 3.64
N ILE A 189 -42.75 13.19 4.35
CA ILE A 189 -42.51 11.73 4.34
C ILE A 189 -42.14 11.27 5.76
N LYS A 190 -43.05 11.49 6.71
CA LYS A 190 -43.01 10.81 8.02
C LYS A 190 -44.40 10.86 8.68
N THR A 191 -45.30 10.02 8.18
CA THR A 191 -46.50 9.54 8.89
C THR A 191 -47.13 8.48 8.00
N GLU A 192 -46.66 7.25 8.14
CA GLU A 192 -47.47 6.02 8.22
C GLU A 192 -46.69 5.03 9.08
#